data_AF-A0A254QT20-F1
#
_entry.id   AF-A0A254QT20-F1
#
_cell.length_a   1.000
_cell.length_b   1.000
_cell.length_c   1.000
_cell.angle_alpha   90.00
_cell.angle_beta   90.00
_cell.angle_gamma   90.00
#
_symmetry.space_group_name_H-M   'P 1'
#
loop_
_entity.id
_entity.type
_entity.pdbx_description
1 polymer ?
#
loop_
_entity_poly.entity_id
_entity_poly.type
_entity_poly.pdbx_seq_one_letter_code
_entity_poly.pdbx_strand_id
1 'polypeptide(L)'
;MTPKLRKTAVVGILALASMVLFMVLVFEDVRAFQDADWRQLPLALVARYAVAMGLAGALVGYLLSGMFGRSGLKGWVLAWLGGLLVATIAGIVGSAVGLLPDLIAGGPRTGAIVAILAGALVLPLALIGWPILVLIWILLVSLAHITARAGK
;
A
#
# COMPACT_ATOMS: atom_id res chain seq x y z
N MET A 1 24.97 -8.35 -4.56
CA MET A 1 24.14 -7.21 -4.09
C MET A 1 24.48 -6.94 -2.63
N THR A 2 24.77 -5.70 -2.22
CA THR A 2 25.16 -5.41 -0.82
C THR A 2 23.93 -5.48 0.11
N PRO A 3 24.12 -5.70 1.43
CA PRO A 3 23.01 -5.72 2.40
C PRO A 3 22.13 -4.46 2.37
N LYS A 4 22.76 -3.29 2.20
CA LYS A 4 22.06 -2.01 2.05
C LYS A 4 21.19 -1.97 0.80
N LEU A 5 21.74 -2.35 -0.36
CA LEU A 5 21.02 -2.33 -1.63
C LEU A 5 19.79 -3.26 -1.58
N ARG A 6 19.89 -4.42 -0.93
CA ARG A 6 18.78 -5.37 -0.77
C ARG A 6 17.66 -4.80 0.09
N LYS A 7 18.01 -4.17 1.22
CA LYS A 7 17.03 -3.51 2.08
C LYS A 7 16.28 -2.44 1.30
N THR A 8 16.99 -1.62 0.52
CA THR A 8 16.38 -0.61 -0.34
C THR A 8 15.45 -1.22 -1.39
N ALA A 9 15.82 -2.35 -2.00
CA ALA A 9 14.96 -3.03 -2.97
C ALA A 9 13.68 -3.58 -2.32
N VAL A 10 13.77 -4.21 -1.15
CA VAL A 10 12.60 -4.68 -0.38
C VAL A 10 11.66 -3.52 -0.07
N VAL A 11 12.22 -2.40 0.38
CA VAL A 11 11.47 -1.17 0.67
C VAL A 11 10.76 -0.64 -0.59
N GLY A 12 11.45 -0.61 -1.73
CA GLY A 12 10.86 -0.20 -3.00
C GLY A 12 9.73 -1.12 -3.46
N ILE A 13 9.88 -2.44 -3.30
CA ILE A 13 8.83 -3.41 -3.62
C ILE A 13 7.60 -3.21 -2.73
N LEU A 14 7.80 -2.97 -1.43
CA LEU A 14 6.72 -2.73 -0.47
C LEU A 14 6.02 -1.38 -0.69
N ALA A 15 6.75 -0.37 -1.13
CA ALA A 15 6.19 0.89 -1.60
C ALA A 15 5.25 0.65 -2.80
N LEU A 16 5.74 -0.07 -3.81
CA LEU A 16 4.95 -0.42 -4.99
C LEU A 16 3.72 -1.26 -4.64
N ALA A 17 3.85 -2.23 -3.75
CA ALA A 17 2.72 -3.05 -3.28
C ALA A 17 1.63 -2.19 -2.62
N SER A 18 2.01 -1.17 -1.87
CA SER A 18 1.09 -0.23 -1.23
C SER A 18 0.40 0.68 -2.27
N MET A 19 1.13 1.14 -3.29
CA MET A 19 0.57 1.91 -4.41
C MET A 19 -0.43 1.11 -5.25
N VAL A 20 -0.13 -0.17 -5.53
CA VAL A 20 -1.03 -1.07 -6.27
C VAL A 20 -2.31 -1.27 -5.49
N LEU A 21 -2.21 -1.51 -4.19
CA LEU A 21 -3.38 -1.69 -3.33
C LEU A 21 -4.23 -0.42 -3.23
N PHE A 22 -3.62 0.77 -3.24
CA PHE A 22 -4.38 2.03 -3.28
C PHE A 22 -5.34 2.12 -4.49
N MET A 23 -5.01 1.50 -5.63
CA MET A 23 -5.89 1.50 -6.81
C MET A 23 -7.25 0.85 -6.53
N VAL A 24 -7.37 0.01 -5.52
CA VAL A 24 -8.66 -0.51 -5.04
C VAL A 24 -9.58 0.63 -4.62
N LEU A 25 -9.08 1.60 -3.85
CA LEU A 25 -9.89 2.74 -3.41
C LEU A 25 -10.32 3.60 -4.59
N VAL A 26 -9.42 3.82 -5.54
CA VAL A 26 -9.71 4.57 -6.76
C VAL A 26 -10.79 3.86 -7.58
N PHE A 27 -10.67 2.55 -7.78
CA PHE A 27 -11.60 1.83 -8.63
C PHE A 27 -12.94 1.51 -7.96
N GLU A 28 -12.99 1.35 -6.64
CA GLU A 28 -14.27 1.27 -5.91
C GLU A 28 -15.03 2.58 -6.00
N ASP A 29 -14.34 3.72 -5.85
CA ASP A 29 -14.96 5.04 -6.03
C ASP A 29 -15.44 5.22 -7.49
N VAL A 30 -14.62 4.86 -8.48
CA VAL A 30 -15.00 4.90 -9.91
C VAL A 30 -16.14 3.94 -10.25
N ARG A 31 -16.22 2.75 -9.64
CA ARG A 31 -17.36 1.83 -9.83
C ARG A 31 -18.65 2.39 -9.25
N ALA A 32 -18.59 3.17 -8.17
CA ALA A 32 -19.77 3.91 -7.70
C ALA A 32 -20.27 4.90 -8.77
N PHE A 33 -19.37 5.34 -9.67
CA PHE A 33 -19.68 6.13 -10.85
C PHE A 33 -19.58 5.29 -12.14
N GLN A 34 -20.35 4.20 -12.27
CA GLN A 34 -20.32 3.26 -13.42
C GLN A 34 -20.36 3.90 -14.83
N ASP A 35 -20.74 5.18 -14.94
CA ASP A 35 -20.77 5.99 -16.17
C ASP A 35 -19.70 7.11 -16.24
N ALA A 36 -18.76 7.18 -15.30
CA ALA A 36 -17.75 8.23 -15.25
C ALA A 36 -16.73 8.09 -16.38
N ASP A 37 -16.65 9.12 -17.22
CA ASP A 37 -15.57 9.28 -18.17
C ASP A 37 -14.24 9.38 -17.41
N TRP A 38 -13.31 8.45 -17.68
CA TRP A 38 -11.96 8.40 -17.10
C TRP A 38 -11.20 9.72 -17.22
N ARG A 39 -11.58 10.57 -18.19
CA ARG A 39 -11.01 11.92 -18.38
C ARG A 39 -11.39 12.91 -17.27
N GLN A 40 -12.44 12.62 -16.50
CA GLN A 40 -12.90 13.47 -15.40
C GLN A 40 -12.26 13.09 -14.05
N LEU A 41 -11.46 12.03 -14.01
CA LEU A 41 -10.73 11.68 -12.80
C LEU A 41 -9.80 12.82 -12.40
N PRO A 42 -9.80 13.26 -11.13
CA PRO A 42 -8.85 14.24 -10.64
C PRO A 42 -7.46 13.59 -10.54
N LEU A 43 -6.77 13.43 -11.67
CA LEU A 43 -5.49 12.70 -11.77
C LEU A 43 -4.42 13.24 -10.81
N ALA A 44 -4.42 14.55 -10.57
CA ALA A 44 -3.54 15.18 -9.60
C ALA A 44 -3.79 14.67 -8.17
N LEU A 45 -5.07 14.46 -7.81
CA LEU A 45 -5.46 13.88 -6.53
C LEU A 45 -5.03 12.43 -6.45
N VAL A 46 -5.35 11.62 -7.47
CA VAL A 46 -4.98 10.19 -7.53
C VAL A 46 -3.46 10.03 -7.40
N ALA A 47 -2.68 10.84 -8.13
CA ALA A 47 -1.22 10.84 -8.03
C ALA A 47 -0.74 11.22 -6.63
N ARG A 48 -1.33 12.25 -6.00
CA ARG A 48 -1.00 12.67 -4.62
C ARG A 48 -1.17 11.53 -3.63
N TYR A 49 -2.31 10.84 -3.66
CA TYR A 49 -2.55 9.71 -2.77
C TYR A 49 -1.68 8.50 -3.11
N ALA A 50 -1.48 8.18 -4.40
CA ALA A 50 -0.59 7.10 -4.80
C ALA A 50 0.84 7.32 -4.29
N VAL A 51 1.36 8.54 -4.43
CA VAL A 51 2.69 8.91 -3.90
C VAL A 51 2.70 8.83 -2.37
N ALA A 52 1.70 9.37 -1.69
CA ALA A 52 1.60 9.29 -0.23
C ALA A 52 1.58 7.84 0.28
N MET A 53 0.82 6.97 -0.38
CA MET A 53 0.73 5.53 -0.09
C MET A 53 2.05 4.81 -0.36
N GLY A 54 2.71 5.12 -1.47
CA GLY A 54 4.03 4.57 -1.79
C GLY A 54 5.09 4.96 -0.76
N LEU A 55 5.12 6.24 -0.36
CA LEU A 55 6.05 6.74 0.66
C LEU A 55 5.77 6.13 2.03
N ALA A 56 4.49 6.00 2.41
CA ALA A 56 4.10 5.33 3.64
C ALA A 56 4.49 3.84 3.62
N GLY A 57 4.27 3.15 2.50
CA GLY A 57 4.71 1.77 2.27
C GLY A 57 6.22 1.61 2.36
N ALA A 58 6.99 2.58 1.82
CA ALA A 58 8.43 2.60 1.94
C ALA A 58 8.88 2.76 3.41
N LEU A 59 8.29 3.72 4.13
CA LEU A 59 8.60 3.99 5.53
C LEU A 59 8.30 2.78 6.41
N VAL A 60 7.08 2.25 6.35
CA VAL A 60 6.66 1.09 7.15
C VAL A 60 7.43 -0.16 6.73
N GLY A 61 7.61 -0.35 5.42
CA GLY A 61 8.40 -1.47 4.88
C GLY A 61 9.86 -1.44 5.33
N TYR A 62 10.45 -0.25 5.51
CA TYR A 62 11.79 -0.09 6.05
C TYR A 62 11.86 -0.52 7.53
N LEU A 63 10.85 -0.14 8.32
CA LEU A 63 10.75 -0.51 9.74
C LEU A 63 10.52 -2.02 9.90
N LEU A 64 9.69 -2.62 9.03
CA LEU A 64 9.32 -4.03 9.10
C LEU A 64 10.19 -4.95 8.22
N SER A 65 11.24 -4.43 7.59
CA SER A 65 12.09 -5.22 6.66
C SER A 65 12.69 -6.47 7.31
N GLY A 66 12.88 -6.46 8.64
CA GLY A 66 13.40 -7.60 9.41
C GLY A 66 12.48 -8.83 9.43
N MET A 67 11.20 -8.67 9.05
CA MET A 67 10.24 -9.77 8.94
C MET A 67 10.47 -10.62 7.67
N PHE A 68 11.22 -10.10 6.69
CA PHE A 68 11.41 -10.72 5.39
C PHE A 68 12.72 -11.54 5.32
N GLY A 69 12.75 -12.48 4.38
CA GLY A 69 13.94 -13.29 4.08
C GLY A 69 14.33 -14.31 5.14
N ARG A 70 13.44 -14.70 6.06
CA ARG A 70 13.67 -15.86 6.95
C ARG A 70 13.42 -17.16 6.17
N SER A 71 14.20 -18.20 6.43
CA SER A 71 14.05 -19.50 5.75
C SER A 71 12.85 -20.31 6.27
N GLY A 72 12.40 -21.26 5.44
CA GLY A 72 11.34 -22.21 5.78
C GLY A 72 9.92 -21.62 5.74
N LEU A 73 8.92 -22.46 6.03
CA LEU A 73 7.50 -22.11 5.97
C LEU A 73 7.14 -20.96 6.92
N LYS A 74 7.70 -20.95 8.14
CA LYS A 74 7.49 -19.87 9.12
C LYS A 74 7.95 -18.51 8.57
N GLY A 75 9.01 -18.48 7.77
CA GLY A 75 9.51 -17.27 7.13
C GLY A 75 8.56 -16.69 6.09
N TRP A 76 7.87 -17.57 5.34
CA TRP A 76 6.83 -17.17 4.39
C TRP A 76 5.60 -16.61 5.10
N VAL A 77 5.10 -17.31 6.13
CA VAL A 77 3.97 -16.82 6.94
C VAL A 77 4.29 -15.44 7.53
N LEU A 78 5.49 -15.27 8.08
CA LEU A 78 5.91 -13.98 8.64
C LEU A 78 6.00 -12.89 7.56
N ALA A 79 6.43 -13.21 6.34
CA ALA A 79 6.51 -12.25 5.26
C ALA A 79 5.13 -11.79 4.79
N TRP A 80 4.15 -12.69 4.74
CA TRP A 80 2.78 -12.35 4.38
C TRP A 80 2.11 -11.52 5.47
N LEU A 81 2.30 -11.87 6.75
CA LEU A 81 1.87 -11.03 7.87
C LEU A 81 2.57 -9.66 7.87
N GLY A 82 3.86 -9.62 7.56
CA GLY A 82 4.61 -8.38 7.39
C GLY A 82 4.06 -7.52 6.26
N GLY A 83 3.78 -8.12 5.10
CA GLY A 83 3.14 -7.45 3.97
C GLY A 83 1.75 -6.92 4.32
N LEU A 84 0.97 -7.68 5.09
CA LEU A 84 -0.35 -7.27 5.58
C LEU A 84 -0.24 -6.04 6.48
N LEU A 85 0.65 -6.08 7.47
CA LEU A 85 0.91 -4.95 8.37
C LEU A 85 1.40 -3.72 7.60
N VAL A 86 2.30 -3.91 6.63
CA VAL A 86 2.76 -2.82 5.75
C VAL A 86 1.58 -2.22 5.01
N ALA A 87 0.75 -3.03 4.35
CA ALA A 87 -0.39 -2.54 3.57
C ALA A 87 -1.39 -1.77 4.44
N THR A 88 -1.74 -2.29 5.62
CA THR A 88 -2.70 -1.64 6.54
C THR A 88 -2.16 -0.33 7.09
N ILE A 89 -0.93 -0.32 7.62
CA ILE A 89 -0.34 0.89 8.20
C ILE A 89 -0.05 1.92 7.10
N ALA A 90 0.47 1.48 5.95
CA ALA A 90 0.68 2.36 4.80
C ALA A 90 -0.63 2.95 4.28
N GLY A 91 -1.71 2.16 4.29
CA GLY A 91 -3.05 2.63 3.97
C GLY A 91 -3.51 3.76 4.88
N ILE A 92 -3.42 3.58 6.21
CA ILE A 92 -3.80 4.60 7.19
C ILE A 92 -2.93 5.86 7.04
N VAL A 93 -1.61 5.69 7.06
CA VAL A 93 -0.65 6.79 7.01
C VAL A 93 -0.71 7.51 5.67
N GLY A 94 -0.77 6.77 4.57
CA GLY A 94 -0.87 7.31 3.22
C GLY A 94 -2.17 8.06 2.99
N SER A 95 -3.30 7.56 3.47
CA SER A 95 -4.57 8.31 3.45
C SER A 95 -4.49 9.59 4.28
N ALA A 96 -3.94 9.53 5.50
CA ALA A 96 -3.80 10.71 6.37
C ALA A 96 -2.91 11.79 5.75
N VAL A 97 -1.78 11.40 5.17
CA VAL A 97 -0.87 12.31 4.46
C VAL A 97 -1.50 12.84 3.17
N GLY A 98 -2.21 11.99 2.43
CA GLY A 98 -2.92 12.37 1.21
C GLY A 98 -4.05 13.39 1.47
N LEU A 99 -4.68 13.34 2.64
CA LEU A 99 -5.72 14.28 3.08
C LEU A 99 -5.18 15.56 3.73
N LEU A 100 -3.90 15.58 4.10
CA LEU A 100 -3.32 16.67 4.89
C LEU A 100 -3.53 18.07 4.27
N PRO A 101 -3.35 18.29 2.95
CA PRO A 101 -3.60 19.60 2.35
C PRO A 101 -5.06 20.06 2.50
N ASP A 102 -6.00 19.12 2.39
CA ASP A 102 -7.44 19.40 2.44
C ASP A 102 -7.88 19.71 3.88
N LEU A 103 -7.27 19.01 4.85
CA LEU A 103 -7.45 19.28 6.29
C LEU A 103 -6.93 20.66 6.69
N ILE A 104 -5.81 21.10 6.11
CA ILE A 104 -5.24 22.44 6.35
C ILE A 104 -6.14 23.52 5.74
N ALA A 105 -6.68 23.31 4.54
CA ALA A 105 -7.50 24.30 3.85
C ALA A 105 -8.93 24.40 4.40
N GLY A 106 -9.55 23.27 4.75
CA GLY A 106 -10.99 23.18 5.05
C GLY A 106 -11.35 22.74 6.46
N GLY A 107 -10.35 22.49 7.32
CA GLY A 107 -10.49 22.01 8.70
C GLY A 107 -10.80 20.51 8.83
N PRO A 108 -10.68 19.94 10.04
CA PRO A 108 -11.04 18.55 10.31
C PRO A 108 -12.53 18.30 10.05
N ARG A 109 -12.84 17.24 9.30
CA ARG A 109 -14.22 16.80 9.04
C ARG A 109 -14.34 15.31 9.32
N THR A 110 -15.52 14.86 9.74
CA THR A 110 -15.82 13.43 9.99
C THR A 110 -15.47 12.56 8.78
N GLY A 111 -15.71 13.06 7.56
CA GLY A 111 -15.35 12.37 6.32
C GLY A 111 -13.84 12.09 6.18
N ALA A 112 -12.97 12.95 6.72
CA ALA A 112 -11.53 12.71 6.70
C ALA A 112 -11.12 11.54 7.63
N ILE A 113 -11.75 11.43 8.80
CA ILE A 113 -11.51 10.29 9.71
C ILE A 113 -11.93 8.98 9.03
N VAL A 114 -13.09 8.98 8.38
CA VAL A 114 -13.58 7.80 7.63
C VAL A 114 -12.62 7.43 6.50
N ALA A 115 -12.13 8.40 5.72
CA ALA A 115 -11.19 8.15 4.64
C ALA A 115 -9.82 7.64 5.12
N ILE A 116 -9.34 8.10 6.28
CA ILE A 116 -8.13 7.57 6.92
C ILE A 116 -8.35 6.11 7.34
N LEU A 117 -9.47 5.80 7.99
CA LEU A 117 -9.80 4.45 8.43
C LEU A 117 -10.07 3.51 7.24
N ALA A 118 -10.63 4.00 6.14
CA ALA A 118 -10.79 3.25 4.90
C ALA A 118 -9.42 2.81 4.33
N GLY A 119 -8.37 3.58 4.57
CA GLY A 119 -6.98 3.19 4.28
C GLY A 119 -6.57 1.87 4.95
N ALA A 120 -7.06 1.58 6.16
CA ALA A 120 -6.78 0.30 6.83
C ALA A 120 -7.43 -0.90 6.12
N LEU A 121 -8.56 -0.65 5.45
CA LEU A 121 -9.41 -1.64 4.82
C LEU A 121 -9.05 -1.93 3.36
N VAL A 122 -7.98 -1.32 2.84
CA VAL A 122 -7.59 -1.45 1.44
C VAL A 122 -7.43 -2.92 1.02
N LEU A 123 -6.81 -3.77 1.84
CA LEU A 123 -6.64 -5.19 1.51
C LEU A 123 -7.96 -6.00 1.59
N PRO A 124 -8.78 -5.88 2.66
CA PRO A 124 -10.14 -6.44 2.67
C PRO A 124 -10.98 -6.03 1.46
N LEU A 125 -10.95 -4.75 1.09
CA LEU A 125 -11.68 -4.24 -0.07
C LEU A 125 -11.15 -4.84 -1.38
N ALA A 126 -9.82 -5.02 -1.48
CA ALA A 126 -9.20 -5.67 -2.64
C ALA A 126 -9.70 -7.10 -2.83
N LEU A 127 -9.88 -7.85 -1.73
CA LEU A 127 -10.37 -9.23 -1.77
C LEU A 127 -11.80 -9.34 -2.33
N ILE A 128 -12.65 -8.35 -2.05
CA ILE A 128 -14.06 -8.35 -2.44
C ILE A 128 -14.23 -7.82 -3.87
N GLY A 129 -13.65 -6.64 -4.17
CA GLY A 129 -13.91 -5.93 -5.41
C GLY A 129 -12.93 -6.22 -6.54
N TRP A 130 -11.67 -6.54 -6.20
CA TRP A 130 -10.52 -6.54 -7.12
C TRP A 130 -9.51 -7.66 -6.84
N PRO A 131 -9.91 -8.95 -6.95
CA PRO A 131 -9.05 -10.08 -6.57
C PRO A 131 -7.72 -10.12 -7.34
N ILE A 132 -7.68 -9.57 -8.57
CA ILE A 132 -6.45 -9.43 -9.35
C ILE A 132 -5.38 -8.58 -8.63
N LEU A 133 -5.79 -7.52 -7.92
CA LEU A 133 -4.87 -6.66 -7.18
C LEU A 133 -4.29 -7.38 -5.95
N VAL A 134 -5.06 -8.28 -5.34
CA VAL A 134 -4.57 -9.15 -4.27
C VAL A 134 -3.50 -10.10 -4.78
N LEU A 135 -3.71 -10.71 -5.96
CA LEU A 135 -2.70 -11.58 -6.56
C LEU A 135 -1.39 -10.83 -6.85
N ILE A 136 -1.49 -9.61 -7.41
CA ILE A 136 -0.31 -8.76 -7.64
C ILE A 136 0.38 -8.42 -6.31
N TRP A 137 -0.39 -8.08 -5.28
CA TRP A 137 0.16 -7.82 -3.95
C TRP A 137 0.87 -9.05 -3.35
N ILE A 138 0.27 -10.24 -3.43
CA ILE A 138 0.90 -11.50 -2.97
C ILE A 138 2.22 -11.73 -3.70
N LEU A 139 2.26 -11.52 -5.02
CA LEU A 139 3.47 -11.66 -5.83
C LEU A 139 4.55 -10.66 -5.40
N LEU A 140 4.19 -9.40 -5.16
CA LEU A 140 5.13 -8.36 -4.72
C LEU A 140 5.67 -8.66 -3.31
N VAL A 141 4.82 -9.07 -2.36
CA VAL A 141 5.26 -9.45 -1.01
C VAL A 141 6.17 -10.68 -1.06
N SER A 142 5.85 -11.65 -1.92
CA SER A 142 6.68 -12.84 -2.15
C SER A 142 8.03 -12.47 -2.77
N LEU A 143 8.03 -11.56 -3.74
CA LEU A 143 9.26 -11.03 -4.34
C LEU A 143 10.12 -10.31 -3.30
N ALA A 144 9.53 -9.45 -2.46
CA ALA A 144 10.22 -8.80 -1.36
C ALA A 144 10.86 -9.82 -0.39
N HIS A 145 10.15 -10.90 -0.09
CA HIS A 145 10.68 -11.99 0.74
C HIS A 145 11.90 -12.67 0.09
N ILE A 146 11.80 -13.02 -1.19
CA ILE A 146 12.89 -13.67 -1.95
C ILE A 146 14.10 -12.74 -2.06
N THR A 147 13.89 -11.46 -2.38
CA THR A 147 14.96 -10.44 -2.45
C THR A 147 15.66 -10.25 -1.11
N ALA A 148 14.92 -10.27 -0.01
CA ALA A 148 15.48 -10.22 1.34
C ALA A 148 16.27 -11.50 1.68
N ARG A 149 15.82 -12.66 1.19
CA ARG A 149 16.45 -13.97 1.45
C ARG A 149 17.74 -14.16 0.69
N ALA A 150 17.85 -13.66 -0.56
CA ALA A 150 19.03 -13.79 -1.42
C ALA A 150 20.32 -13.14 -0.87
N GLY A 151 20.32 -12.72 0.40
CA GLY A 151 21.45 -12.17 1.12
C GLY A 151 21.82 -12.84 2.43
N LYS A 152 21.15 -13.93 2.79
CA LYS A 152 21.50 -14.81 3.91
C LYS A 152 21.95 -16.15 3.36
#